data_AF-B4WPR9-F1
#
_entry.id   AF-B4WPR9-F1
#
_cell.length_a   1.000
_cell.length_b   1.000
_cell.length_c   1.000
_cell.angle_alpha   90.00
_cell.angle_beta   90.00
_cell.angle_gamma   90.00
#
_symmetry.space_group_name_H-M   'P 1'
#
loop_
_entity.id
_entity.type
_entity.pdbx_description
1 polymer ?
#
loop_
_entity_poly.entity_id
_entity_poly.type
_entity_poly.pdbx_seq_one_letter_code
_entity_poly.pdbx_strand_id
1 'polypeptide(L)'
;MTYPSVLFINCTLKQSPEVSNTDALWRCVAHFYCQQGCQIRSLRTADLQILSGTTLDEGTGDDFPQVLSQIQQADILILGTPLIWGNRTSECQRLIERLYGTLSAQVDAATGQPILYGKVFGLVAVGDQDSCGQGGAIAHTCQDFSRLGCIHPPHNWVTWFRPIDTEADFIEAEGKHAVSVNKAAKVLVENSIALLEMLRNEPLSTNLHAATQTAKKLSQAATVETGTFILPKTITTKDSPSQNEISYRHVTKRIWTVMQAGAQRGFKFKVVSLEDRTFLAERAGKGFIYKIYPGHFSFRIRYQDYDAEQLKSHKLSLLAQQGLAVPISYGTFKSAVDIPDDLPSPIVAKPESGSLSQNVFPNLKTPEQLQQAAATIEASGDVIKLESHISGRDYRVLVINHQYAGCVERRPANVVGDGRRTIRELFHLRNQEPGRGDRYETHTTIHKLVFDRTSRQRLESAGYSLETVLLEGEVFYLQEKITASTGSDYIDCSDQLHKSIAEDCVAFSHRFKTLTLGFDVITTDITRPLTEVGGAFNEYNFLPYVDLHENCNIGKKRSVCALIWDYVEANADRIVTERFDPF
;
A
#
# COMPACT_ATOMS: atom_id res chain seq x y z
N MET A 1 7.50 -31.50 -23.77
CA MET A 1 7.14 -30.10 -23.49
C MET A 1 7.37 -29.32 -24.78
N THR A 2 6.34 -28.70 -25.33
CA THR A 2 6.45 -27.80 -26.48
C THR A 2 7.01 -26.47 -26.01
N TYR A 3 8.24 -26.15 -26.42
CA TYR A 3 8.86 -24.86 -26.13
C TYR A 3 8.00 -23.71 -26.69
N PRO A 4 7.84 -22.59 -25.96
CA PRO A 4 7.09 -21.43 -26.45
C PRO A 4 7.62 -20.95 -27.80
N SER A 5 6.71 -20.66 -28.72
CA SER A 5 7.03 -20.02 -30.00
C SER A 5 6.88 -18.50 -29.89
N VAL A 6 7.93 -17.78 -30.27
CA VAL A 6 8.00 -16.32 -30.21
C VAL A 6 8.14 -15.80 -31.63
N LEU A 7 7.23 -14.92 -32.06
CA LEU A 7 7.31 -14.24 -33.35
C LEU A 7 7.68 -12.77 -33.13
N PHE A 8 8.80 -12.38 -33.71
CA PHE A 8 9.28 -11.02 -33.77
C PHE A 8 8.82 -10.36 -35.09
N ILE A 9 8.09 -9.25 -35.04
CA ILE A 9 7.59 -8.53 -36.23
C ILE A 9 8.23 -7.14 -36.31
N ASN A 10 9.13 -6.93 -37.28
CA ASN A 10 9.87 -5.67 -37.42
C ASN A 10 9.16 -4.75 -38.40
N CYS A 11 8.62 -3.66 -37.89
CA CYS A 11 7.96 -2.60 -38.64
C CYS A 11 8.91 -1.43 -38.95
N THR A 12 10.20 -1.69 -39.09
CA THR A 12 11.16 -0.73 -39.66
C THR A 12 10.73 -0.34 -41.09
N LEU A 13 11.02 0.91 -41.48
CA LEU A 13 10.80 1.37 -42.85
C LEU A 13 11.90 0.90 -43.84
N LYS A 14 12.99 0.33 -43.32
CA LYS A 14 14.18 -0.07 -44.08
C LYS A 14 14.05 -1.52 -44.58
N GLN A 15 14.21 -1.75 -45.89
CA GLN A 15 14.16 -3.09 -46.49
C GLN A 15 15.43 -3.89 -46.19
N SER A 16 15.35 -5.21 -46.09
CA SER A 16 16.53 -6.07 -45.98
C SER A 16 17.41 -5.95 -47.24
N PRO A 17 18.75 -5.91 -47.11
CA PRO A 17 19.55 -6.16 -45.90
C PRO A 17 19.91 -4.90 -45.09
N GLU A 18 19.22 -3.77 -45.26
CA GLU A 18 19.58 -2.54 -44.55
C GLU A 18 19.53 -2.72 -43.02
N VAL A 19 20.48 -2.05 -42.36
CA VAL A 19 20.65 -2.08 -40.91
C VAL A 19 19.56 -1.25 -40.23
N SER A 20 18.86 -1.87 -39.28
CA SER A 20 17.79 -1.25 -38.51
C SER A 20 18.13 -1.26 -37.02
N ASN A 21 18.00 -0.11 -36.36
CA ASN A 21 18.17 0.00 -34.90
C ASN A 21 17.13 -0.84 -34.13
N THR A 22 15.90 -0.90 -34.65
CA THR A 22 14.85 -1.79 -34.11
C THR A 22 15.26 -3.25 -34.22
N ASP A 23 15.91 -3.63 -35.33
CA ASP A 23 16.48 -4.97 -35.51
C ASP A 23 17.66 -5.26 -34.56
N ALA A 24 18.38 -4.25 -34.10
CA ALA A 24 19.43 -4.45 -33.10
C ALA A 24 18.86 -4.55 -31.69
N LEU A 25 17.88 -3.71 -31.33
CA LEU A 25 17.27 -3.70 -30.00
C LEU A 25 16.50 -5.00 -29.72
N TRP A 26 15.69 -5.47 -30.65
CA TRP A 26 14.90 -6.69 -30.42
C TRP A 26 15.77 -7.96 -30.35
N ARG A 27 17.01 -7.95 -30.89
CA ARG A 27 17.96 -9.06 -30.81
C ARG A 27 18.49 -9.20 -29.39
N CYS A 28 18.55 -8.10 -28.64
CA CYS A 28 18.82 -8.12 -27.21
C CYS A 28 17.72 -8.87 -26.47
N VAL A 29 16.45 -8.65 -26.84
CA VAL A 29 15.30 -9.38 -26.26
C VAL A 29 15.31 -10.85 -26.70
N ALA A 30 15.53 -11.12 -27.98
CA ALA A 30 15.59 -12.47 -28.54
C ALA A 30 16.68 -13.32 -27.86
N HIS A 31 17.84 -12.72 -27.52
CA HIS A 31 18.89 -13.39 -26.78
C HIS A 31 18.39 -14.03 -25.48
N PHE A 32 17.59 -13.30 -24.69
CA PHE A 32 17.02 -13.81 -23.45
C PHE A 32 15.96 -14.89 -23.68
N TYR A 33 15.11 -14.77 -24.71
CA TYR A 33 14.18 -15.85 -25.07
C TYR A 33 14.91 -17.13 -25.48
N CYS A 34 16.01 -17.03 -26.23
CA CYS A 34 16.86 -18.19 -26.57
C CYS A 34 17.44 -18.86 -25.32
N GLN A 35 17.89 -18.08 -24.32
CA GLN A 35 18.38 -18.63 -23.05
C GLN A 35 17.30 -19.42 -22.29
N GLN A 36 16.03 -19.07 -22.48
CA GLN A 36 14.88 -19.78 -21.91
C GLN A 36 14.38 -20.93 -22.81
N GLY A 37 15.12 -21.27 -23.88
CA GLY A 37 14.78 -22.37 -24.78
C GLY A 37 13.62 -22.11 -25.73
N CYS A 38 13.17 -20.86 -25.89
CA CYS A 38 12.06 -20.52 -26.78
C CYS A 38 12.45 -20.63 -28.26
N GLN A 39 11.49 -21.00 -29.11
CA GLN A 39 11.67 -21.02 -30.56
C GLN A 39 11.37 -19.66 -31.15
N ILE A 40 12.38 -19.03 -31.76
CA ILE A 40 12.26 -17.67 -32.28
C ILE A 40 12.08 -17.69 -33.79
N ARG A 41 11.05 -16.99 -34.27
CA ARG A 41 10.84 -16.63 -35.68
C ARG A 41 10.79 -15.12 -35.80
N SER A 42 11.13 -14.61 -36.98
CA SER A 42 11.08 -13.17 -37.24
C SER A 42 10.60 -12.89 -38.65
N LEU A 43 9.84 -11.81 -38.82
CA LEU A 43 9.52 -11.23 -40.12
C LEU A 43 9.74 -9.71 -40.10
N ARG A 44 10.03 -9.13 -41.25
CA ARG A 44 10.19 -7.69 -41.44
C ARG A 44 9.13 -7.22 -42.43
N THR A 45 8.25 -6.31 -42.02
CA THR A 45 7.11 -5.93 -42.86
C THR A 45 7.54 -5.16 -44.11
N ALA A 46 8.66 -4.42 -44.06
CA ALA A 46 9.21 -3.74 -45.23
C ALA A 46 9.66 -4.70 -46.35
N ASP A 47 9.88 -5.98 -46.05
CA ASP A 47 10.25 -7.01 -47.04
C ASP A 47 9.02 -7.68 -47.67
N LEU A 48 7.81 -7.31 -47.22
CA LEU A 48 6.55 -7.97 -47.57
C LEU A 48 5.58 -6.96 -48.19
N GLN A 49 4.83 -7.41 -49.18
CA GLN A 49 3.76 -6.61 -49.78
C GLN A 49 2.46 -6.77 -49.00
N ILE A 50 2.35 -6.06 -47.88
CA ILE A 50 1.08 -5.96 -47.12
C ILE A 50 0.26 -4.83 -47.75
N LEU A 51 -0.83 -5.16 -48.44
CA LEU A 51 -1.73 -4.14 -49.02
C LEU A 51 -2.47 -3.38 -47.91
N SER A 52 -2.82 -2.12 -48.15
CA SER A 52 -3.64 -1.34 -47.23
C SER A 52 -5.08 -1.83 -47.25
N GLY A 53 -5.71 -1.95 -46.09
CA GLY A 53 -7.07 -2.47 -45.98
C GLY A 53 -7.44 -2.83 -44.55
N THR A 54 -8.60 -3.46 -44.37
CA THR A 54 -9.07 -3.97 -43.08
C THR A 54 -9.58 -5.40 -43.15
N THR A 55 -9.42 -6.06 -44.30
CA THR A 55 -9.78 -7.47 -44.49
C THR A 55 -8.54 -8.37 -44.41
N LEU A 56 -8.75 -9.67 -44.26
CA LEU A 56 -7.66 -10.63 -44.08
C LEU A 56 -6.95 -11.00 -45.39
N ASP A 57 -7.51 -10.61 -46.54
CA ASP A 57 -6.96 -10.85 -47.87
C ASP A 57 -7.50 -9.75 -48.80
N GLU A 58 -6.63 -8.85 -49.25
CA GLU A 58 -7.00 -7.76 -50.18
C GLU A 58 -6.80 -8.17 -51.66
N GLY A 59 -6.53 -9.45 -51.92
CA GLY A 59 -6.44 -10.04 -53.26
C GLY A 59 -5.01 -10.24 -53.77
N THR A 60 -4.88 -10.31 -55.09
CA THR A 60 -3.63 -10.68 -55.77
C THR A 60 -2.45 -9.80 -55.35
N GLY A 61 -1.40 -10.43 -54.84
CA GLY A 61 -0.14 -9.77 -54.45
C GLY A 61 -0.08 -9.32 -52.98
N ASP A 62 -1.05 -9.71 -52.16
CA ASP A 62 -1.05 -9.43 -50.73
C ASP A 62 -0.39 -10.55 -49.92
N ASP A 63 0.70 -10.24 -49.22
CA ASP A 63 1.44 -11.18 -48.38
C ASP A 63 0.82 -11.34 -46.98
N PHE A 64 -0.17 -10.51 -46.62
CA PHE A 64 -0.77 -10.52 -45.28
C PHE A 64 -1.34 -11.89 -44.84
N PRO A 65 -1.99 -12.72 -45.68
CA PRO A 65 -2.44 -14.05 -45.26
C PRO A 65 -1.32 -14.94 -44.72
N GLN A 66 -0.10 -14.83 -45.28
CA GLN A 66 1.06 -15.58 -44.79
C GLN A 66 1.58 -15.02 -43.47
N VAL A 67 1.59 -13.68 -43.33
CA VAL A 67 1.93 -12.99 -42.07
C VAL A 67 0.97 -13.43 -40.96
N LEU A 68 -0.33 -13.43 -41.24
CA LEU A 68 -1.36 -13.85 -40.30
C LEU A 68 -1.16 -15.30 -39.85
N SER A 69 -0.86 -16.21 -40.77
CA SER A 69 -0.57 -17.62 -40.43
C SER A 69 0.61 -17.75 -39.45
N GLN A 70 1.67 -16.95 -39.63
CA GLN A 70 2.79 -16.95 -38.69
C GLN A 70 2.40 -16.41 -37.31
N ILE A 71 1.60 -15.33 -37.27
CA ILE A 71 1.06 -14.74 -36.04
C ILE A 71 0.19 -15.75 -35.29
N GLN A 72 -0.66 -16.49 -36.00
CA GLN A 72 -1.52 -17.52 -35.42
C GLN A 72 -0.73 -18.64 -34.74
N GLN A 73 0.38 -19.05 -35.34
CA GLN A 73 1.25 -20.11 -34.80
C GLN A 73 2.13 -19.66 -33.63
N ALA A 74 2.22 -18.36 -33.35
CA ALA A 74 3.04 -17.81 -32.27
C ALA A 74 2.28 -17.83 -30.93
N ASP A 75 2.94 -18.25 -29.85
CA ASP A 75 2.43 -18.09 -28.49
C ASP A 75 2.63 -16.64 -28.00
N ILE A 76 3.81 -16.08 -28.31
CA ILE A 76 4.24 -14.74 -27.90
C ILE A 76 4.55 -13.90 -29.15
N LEU A 77 4.01 -12.68 -29.18
CA LEU A 77 4.23 -11.70 -30.23
C LEU A 77 5.10 -10.57 -29.69
N ILE A 78 6.25 -10.32 -30.33
CA ILE A 78 7.10 -9.17 -30.04
C ILE A 78 7.11 -8.24 -31.25
N LEU A 79 6.38 -7.14 -31.14
CA LEU A 79 6.33 -6.13 -32.19
C LEU A 79 7.49 -5.16 -32.04
N GLY A 80 8.24 -4.91 -33.10
CA GLY A 80 9.31 -3.93 -33.16
C GLY A 80 8.92 -2.75 -34.04
N THR A 81 8.92 -1.52 -33.54
CA THR A 81 8.63 -0.33 -34.38
C THR A 81 9.56 0.84 -34.05
N PRO A 82 10.16 1.50 -35.05
CA PRO A 82 10.72 2.83 -34.86
C PRO A 82 9.64 3.83 -34.44
N LEU A 83 10.00 4.80 -33.61
CA LEU A 83 9.14 5.92 -33.27
C LEU A 83 9.62 7.18 -34.00
N ILE A 84 8.74 7.73 -34.81
CA ILE A 84 8.99 8.93 -35.63
C ILE A 84 7.92 9.95 -35.26
N TRP A 85 8.32 11.13 -34.80
CA TRP A 85 7.43 12.22 -34.40
C TRP A 85 6.35 11.78 -33.40
N GLY A 86 6.77 11.02 -32.39
CA GLY A 86 5.87 10.50 -31.35
C GLY A 86 4.84 9.49 -31.84
N ASN A 87 5.05 8.88 -33.01
CA ASN A 87 4.16 7.88 -33.61
C ASN A 87 4.92 6.61 -34.01
N ARG A 88 4.19 5.49 -34.09
CA ARG A 88 4.64 4.25 -34.75
C ARG A 88 4.79 4.45 -36.26
N THR A 89 5.56 3.60 -36.91
CA THR A 89 5.72 3.64 -38.38
C THR A 89 4.43 3.34 -39.14
N SER A 90 4.34 3.80 -40.38
CA SER A 90 3.26 3.44 -41.33
C SER A 90 3.17 1.93 -41.55
N GLU A 91 4.32 1.25 -41.59
CA GLU A 91 4.43 -0.21 -41.61
C GLU A 91 3.71 -0.88 -40.43
N CYS A 92 3.93 -0.36 -39.22
CA CYS A 92 3.28 -0.84 -38.01
C CYS A 92 1.77 -0.56 -38.03
N GLN A 93 1.39 0.65 -38.45
CA GLN A 93 -0.01 1.05 -38.57
C GLN A 93 -0.76 0.14 -39.54
N ARG A 94 -0.20 -0.11 -40.72
CA ARG A 94 -0.81 -0.97 -41.75
C ARG A 94 -0.99 -2.40 -41.25
N LEU A 95 0.01 -2.96 -40.55
CA LEU A 95 -0.13 -4.28 -39.94
C LEU A 95 -1.32 -4.34 -38.96
N ILE A 96 -1.46 -3.35 -38.09
CA ILE A 96 -2.55 -3.27 -37.10
C ILE A 96 -3.91 -3.14 -37.78
N GLU A 97 -4.01 -2.31 -38.83
CA GLU A 97 -5.25 -2.14 -39.62
C GLU A 97 -5.67 -3.45 -40.30
N ARG A 98 -4.72 -4.23 -40.81
CA ARG A 98 -5.00 -5.56 -41.38
C ARG A 98 -5.39 -6.57 -40.31
N LEU A 99 -4.74 -6.54 -39.15
CA LEU A 99 -5.11 -7.37 -37.99
C LEU A 99 -6.49 -7.03 -37.44
N TYR A 100 -6.97 -5.79 -37.58
CA TYR A 100 -8.34 -5.41 -37.19
C TYR A 100 -9.40 -6.29 -37.85
N GLY A 101 -9.18 -6.75 -39.09
CA GLY A 101 -10.07 -7.68 -39.77
C GLY A 101 -10.30 -9.01 -39.03
N THR A 102 -9.39 -9.40 -38.14
CA THR A 102 -9.54 -10.63 -37.34
C THR A 102 -10.69 -10.54 -36.34
N LEU A 103 -11.10 -9.33 -35.94
CA LEU A 103 -12.18 -9.11 -34.99
C LEU A 103 -13.57 -9.51 -35.53
N SER A 104 -13.71 -9.63 -36.85
CA SER A 104 -14.98 -9.96 -37.50
C SER A 104 -14.91 -11.18 -38.40
N ALA A 105 -13.78 -11.44 -39.05
CA ALA A 105 -13.67 -12.47 -40.08
C ALA A 105 -13.14 -13.83 -39.58
N GLN A 106 -12.37 -13.86 -38.47
CA GLN A 106 -11.77 -15.08 -37.92
C GLN A 106 -11.90 -15.10 -36.39
N VAL A 107 -13.11 -15.43 -35.94
CA VAL A 107 -13.42 -15.65 -34.52
C VAL A 107 -13.74 -17.11 -34.27
N ASP A 108 -13.47 -17.57 -33.06
CA ASP A 108 -13.90 -18.89 -32.60
C ASP A 108 -15.44 -18.97 -32.64
N ALA A 109 -15.97 -20.01 -33.29
CA ALA A 109 -17.41 -20.11 -33.54
C ALA A 109 -18.24 -20.23 -32.24
N ALA A 110 -17.67 -20.86 -31.20
CA ALA A 110 -18.37 -21.09 -29.93
C ALA A 110 -18.35 -19.86 -29.03
N THR A 111 -17.20 -19.18 -28.95
CA THR A 111 -16.93 -18.11 -27.99
C THR A 111 -16.95 -16.72 -28.59
N GLY A 112 -16.77 -16.59 -29.91
CA GLY A 112 -16.60 -15.30 -30.58
C GLY A 112 -15.25 -14.62 -30.30
N GLN A 113 -14.31 -15.32 -29.66
CA GLN A 113 -12.97 -14.79 -29.40
C GLN A 113 -12.19 -14.62 -30.72
N PRO A 114 -11.53 -13.48 -30.96
CA PRO A 114 -10.67 -13.30 -32.14
C PRO A 114 -9.44 -14.21 -32.07
N ILE A 115 -8.77 -14.43 -33.19
CA ILE A 115 -7.67 -15.39 -33.26
C ILE A 115 -6.40 -14.99 -32.50
N LEU A 116 -6.26 -13.71 -32.13
CA LEU A 116 -5.19 -13.22 -31.27
C LEU A 116 -5.53 -13.33 -29.77
N TYR A 117 -6.74 -13.77 -29.42
CA TYR A 117 -7.20 -13.85 -28.05
C TYR A 117 -6.33 -14.83 -27.24
N GLY A 118 -5.83 -14.36 -26.09
CA GLY A 118 -4.99 -15.17 -25.20
C GLY A 118 -3.51 -15.24 -25.59
N LYS A 119 -3.07 -14.64 -26.71
CA LYS A 119 -1.64 -14.54 -27.04
C LYS A 119 -0.95 -13.52 -26.16
N VAL A 120 0.32 -13.76 -25.81
CA VAL A 120 1.11 -12.81 -25.00
C VAL A 120 1.76 -11.78 -25.92
N PHE A 121 1.70 -10.49 -25.57
CA PHE A 121 2.25 -9.40 -26.38
C PHE A 121 3.35 -8.63 -25.66
N GLY A 122 4.42 -8.33 -26.40
CA GLY A 122 5.46 -7.39 -26.00
C GLY A 122 5.82 -6.41 -27.13
N LEU A 123 6.41 -5.28 -26.77
CA LEU A 123 6.79 -4.22 -27.70
C LEU A 123 8.27 -3.87 -27.57
N VAL A 124 8.93 -3.67 -28.70
CA VAL A 124 10.27 -3.09 -28.80
C VAL A 124 10.17 -1.80 -29.60
N ALA A 125 10.63 -0.69 -29.04
CA ALA A 125 10.56 0.59 -29.73
C ALA A 125 11.88 1.36 -29.64
N VAL A 126 12.30 1.94 -30.76
CA VAL A 126 13.49 2.80 -30.84
C VAL A 126 13.02 4.17 -31.30
N GLY A 127 13.31 5.22 -30.53
CA GLY A 127 12.87 6.57 -30.84
C GLY A 127 13.97 7.61 -30.73
N ASP A 128 13.74 8.75 -31.35
CA ASP A 128 14.61 9.92 -31.31
C ASP A 128 14.02 11.05 -30.43
N GLN A 129 14.90 11.88 -29.86
CA GLN A 129 14.72 13.10 -29.06
C GLN A 129 13.49 13.95 -29.41
N ASP A 130 13.19 14.13 -30.70
CA ASP A 130 12.18 15.08 -31.20
C ASP A 130 10.72 14.61 -31.10
N SER A 131 10.40 13.75 -30.14
CA SER A 131 9.09 13.12 -30.05
C SER A 131 8.44 13.30 -28.67
N CYS A 132 7.89 14.50 -28.41
CA CYS A 132 6.77 14.58 -27.47
C CYS A 132 5.73 13.51 -27.86
N GLY A 133 5.38 12.60 -26.95
CA GLY A 133 4.38 11.55 -27.22
C GLY A 133 4.91 10.13 -27.48
N GLN A 134 6.21 9.84 -27.34
CA GLN A 134 6.73 8.45 -27.46
C GLN A 134 5.98 7.45 -26.55
N GLY A 135 5.76 7.81 -25.28
CA GLY A 135 4.94 7.00 -24.37
C GLY A 135 3.49 6.84 -24.86
N GLY A 136 2.97 7.84 -25.57
CA GLY A 136 1.66 7.80 -26.23
C GLY A 136 1.59 6.78 -27.38
N ALA A 137 2.59 6.76 -28.27
CA ALA A 137 2.66 5.75 -29.34
C ALA A 137 2.75 4.32 -28.80
N ILE A 138 3.54 4.12 -27.76
CA ILE A 138 3.67 2.83 -27.06
C ILE A 138 2.33 2.42 -26.43
N ALA A 139 1.71 3.32 -25.65
CA ALA A 139 0.43 3.06 -25.01
C ALA A 139 -0.66 2.76 -26.04
N HIS A 140 -0.73 3.52 -27.14
CA HIS A 140 -1.69 3.32 -28.22
C HIS A 140 -1.48 1.97 -28.90
N THR A 141 -0.24 1.59 -29.18
CA THR A 141 0.09 0.29 -29.79
C THR A 141 -0.25 -0.87 -28.87
N CYS A 142 0.05 -0.77 -27.57
CA CYS A 142 -0.38 -1.78 -26.60
C CYS A 142 -1.90 -1.86 -26.50
N GLN A 143 -2.61 -0.73 -26.51
CA GLN A 143 -4.07 -0.70 -26.49
C GLN A 143 -4.69 -1.38 -27.72
N ASP A 144 -4.09 -1.20 -28.90
CA ASP A 144 -4.53 -1.84 -30.14
C ASP A 144 -4.42 -3.37 -30.05
N PHE A 145 -3.29 -3.89 -29.54
CA PHE A 145 -3.11 -5.34 -29.35
C PHE A 145 -3.98 -5.91 -28.22
N SER A 146 -4.26 -5.12 -27.17
CA SER A 146 -5.24 -5.52 -26.15
C SER A 146 -6.63 -5.67 -26.77
N ARG A 147 -7.05 -4.78 -27.67
CA ARG A 147 -8.32 -4.89 -28.40
C ARG A 147 -8.37 -6.10 -29.34
N LEU A 148 -7.24 -6.48 -29.94
CA LEU A 148 -7.11 -7.70 -30.73
C LEU A 148 -7.19 -8.99 -29.89
N GLY A 149 -7.17 -8.87 -28.55
CA GLY A 149 -7.31 -9.98 -27.62
C GLY A 149 -6.01 -10.45 -26.98
N CYS A 150 -4.88 -9.80 -27.27
CA CYS A 150 -3.61 -10.13 -26.64
C CYS A 150 -3.58 -9.72 -25.16
N ILE A 151 -2.74 -10.41 -24.39
CA ILE A 151 -2.54 -10.21 -22.96
C ILE A 151 -1.12 -9.68 -22.74
N HIS A 152 -0.99 -8.71 -21.84
CA HIS A 152 0.24 -7.97 -21.62
C HIS A 152 0.81 -8.32 -20.24
N PRO A 153 2.07 -8.78 -20.15
CA PRO A 153 2.74 -8.91 -18.86
C PRO A 153 3.03 -7.54 -18.23
N PRO A 154 3.30 -7.45 -16.92
CA PRO A 154 3.94 -6.27 -16.36
C PRO A 154 5.26 -5.98 -17.09
N HIS A 155 5.56 -4.70 -17.34
CA HIS A 155 6.75 -4.28 -18.09
C HIS A 155 6.85 -4.90 -19.50
N ASN A 156 5.74 -4.89 -20.25
CA ASN A 156 5.63 -5.52 -21.58
C ASN A 156 6.35 -4.79 -22.73
N TRP A 157 7.31 -3.91 -22.46
CA TRP A 157 7.98 -3.14 -23.50
C TRP A 157 9.44 -2.83 -23.17
N VAL A 158 10.26 -2.75 -24.22
CA VAL A 158 11.68 -2.41 -24.17
C VAL A 158 11.94 -1.27 -25.12
N THR A 159 12.54 -0.20 -24.60
CA THR A 159 12.86 0.97 -25.42
C THR A 159 14.29 1.39 -25.29
N TRP A 160 14.75 2.04 -26.35
CA TRP A 160 15.90 2.91 -26.30
C TRP A 160 15.57 4.23 -26.96
N PHE A 161 15.91 5.31 -26.26
CA PHE A 161 15.75 6.68 -26.72
C PHE A 161 17.12 7.33 -26.76
N ARG A 162 17.40 8.05 -27.85
CA ARG A 162 18.66 8.77 -28.01
C ARG A 162 18.82 9.80 -26.88
N PRO A 163 19.98 9.85 -26.16
CA PRO A 163 20.28 10.90 -25.18
C PRO A 163 20.35 12.31 -25.79
N ILE A 164 20.18 13.37 -24.97
CA ILE A 164 20.05 14.77 -25.45
C ILE A 164 21.35 15.34 -26.01
N ASP A 165 22.46 14.79 -25.55
CA ASP A 165 23.82 15.27 -25.80
C ASP A 165 24.54 14.48 -26.91
N THR A 166 23.85 13.60 -27.63
CA THR A 166 24.46 12.76 -28.66
C THR A 166 23.62 12.64 -29.92
N GLU A 167 24.30 12.64 -31.06
CA GLU A 167 23.70 12.32 -32.35
C GLU A 167 23.66 10.81 -32.63
N ALA A 168 24.39 10.01 -31.83
CA ALA A 168 24.54 8.58 -32.04
C ALA A 168 23.22 7.83 -31.92
N ASP A 169 22.91 6.99 -32.90
CA ASP A 169 21.74 6.10 -32.84
C ASP A 169 21.97 4.89 -31.92
N PHE A 170 20.99 3.97 -31.82
CA PHE A 170 21.08 2.84 -30.87
C PHE A 170 22.33 1.98 -31.07
N ILE A 171 22.73 1.74 -32.33
CA ILE A 171 23.90 0.89 -32.64
C ILE A 171 25.17 1.68 -32.35
N GLU A 172 25.25 2.93 -32.81
CA GLU A 172 26.41 3.80 -32.63
C GLU A 172 26.69 4.11 -31.15
N ALA A 173 25.63 4.29 -30.35
CA ALA A 173 25.70 4.53 -28.92
C ALA A 173 25.96 3.25 -28.09
N GLU A 174 26.27 2.13 -28.74
CA GLU A 174 26.43 0.82 -28.11
C GLU A 174 25.24 0.45 -27.19
N GLY A 175 24.02 0.82 -27.56
CA GLY A 175 22.83 0.71 -26.71
C GLY A 175 22.51 -0.72 -26.25
N LYS A 176 23.03 -1.74 -26.95
CA LYS A 176 23.00 -3.15 -26.51
C LYS A 176 23.69 -3.39 -25.16
N HIS A 177 24.60 -2.52 -24.74
CA HIS A 177 25.31 -2.58 -23.46
C HIS A 177 24.63 -1.74 -22.36
N ALA A 178 23.59 -0.98 -22.69
CA ALA A 178 22.85 -0.19 -21.70
C ALA A 178 22.18 -1.10 -20.66
N VAL A 179 22.42 -0.81 -19.38
CA VAL A 179 21.85 -1.58 -18.26
C VAL A 179 20.31 -1.52 -18.27
N SER A 180 19.74 -0.36 -18.61
CA SER A 180 18.28 -0.17 -18.70
C SER A 180 17.64 -1.08 -19.76
N VAL A 181 18.26 -1.18 -20.94
CA VAL A 181 17.80 -2.04 -22.04
C VAL A 181 17.87 -3.52 -21.64
N ASN A 182 19.02 -3.97 -21.12
CA ASN A 182 19.19 -5.37 -20.72
C ASN A 182 18.27 -5.77 -19.56
N LYS A 183 18.07 -4.87 -18.58
CA LYS A 183 17.11 -5.07 -17.48
C LYS A 183 15.68 -5.19 -18.03
N ALA A 184 15.24 -4.25 -18.86
CA ALA A 184 13.89 -4.28 -19.43
C ALA A 184 13.67 -5.54 -20.30
N ALA A 185 14.65 -5.92 -21.11
CA ALA A 185 14.60 -7.12 -21.94
C ALA A 185 14.46 -8.40 -21.10
N LYS A 186 15.27 -8.56 -20.05
CA LYS A 186 15.19 -9.70 -19.13
C LYS A 186 13.82 -9.78 -18.45
N VAL A 187 13.32 -8.66 -17.92
CA VAL A 187 12.01 -8.61 -17.24
C VAL A 187 10.86 -8.92 -18.19
N LEU A 188 10.87 -8.36 -19.41
CA LEU A 188 9.86 -8.67 -20.44
C LEU A 188 9.82 -10.18 -20.73
N VAL A 189 10.99 -10.81 -20.91
CA VAL A 189 11.08 -12.24 -21.23
C VAL A 189 10.59 -13.10 -20.08
N GLU A 190 11.02 -12.83 -18.84
CA GLU A 190 10.59 -13.60 -17.67
C GLU A 190 9.08 -13.49 -17.44
N ASN A 191 8.53 -12.27 -17.50
CA ASN A 191 7.11 -12.05 -17.25
C ASN A 191 6.22 -12.60 -18.37
N SER A 192 6.66 -12.52 -19.64
CA SER A 192 5.89 -13.04 -20.77
C SER A 192 5.82 -14.57 -20.78
N ILE A 193 6.91 -15.26 -20.44
CA ILE A 193 6.94 -16.72 -20.30
C ILE A 193 6.08 -17.15 -19.12
N ALA A 194 6.23 -16.53 -17.95
CA ALA A 194 5.42 -16.84 -16.79
C ALA A 194 3.92 -16.66 -17.07
N LEU A 195 3.54 -15.56 -17.73
CA LEU A 195 2.16 -15.31 -18.13
C LEU A 195 1.66 -16.36 -19.13
N LEU A 196 2.47 -16.74 -20.11
CA LEU A 196 2.10 -17.80 -21.06
C LEU A 196 1.87 -19.14 -20.35
N GLU A 197 2.71 -19.50 -19.38
CA GLU A 197 2.55 -20.72 -18.59
C GLU A 197 1.25 -20.69 -17.77
N MET A 198 0.90 -19.55 -17.19
CA MET A 198 -0.39 -19.36 -16.51
C MET A 198 -1.55 -19.57 -17.47
N LEU A 199 -1.50 -19.00 -18.67
CA LEU A 199 -2.55 -19.11 -19.68
C LEU A 199 -2.68 -20.52 -20.26
N ARG A 200 -1.58 -21.28 -20.34
CA ARG A 200 -1.62 -22.69 -20.75
C ARG A 200 -2.27 -23.58 -19.69
N ASN A 201 -2.09 -23.24 -18.41
CA ASN A 201 -2.72 -23.96 -17.29
C ASN A 201 -4.20 -23.59 -17.14
N GLU A 202 -4.54 -22.31 -17.30
CA GLU A 202 -5.89 -21.79 -17.16
C GLU A 202 -6.19 -20.77 -18.28
N PRO A 203 -6.64 -21.25 -19.46
CA PRO A 203 -6.98 -20.37 -20.58
C PRO A 203 -8.16 -19.46 -20.27
N LEU A 204 -8.19 -18.28 -20.91
CA LEU A 204 -9.33 -17.37 -20.79
C LEU A 204 -10.62 -18.00 -21.35
N SER A 205 -11.61 -18.24 -20.49
CA SER A 205 -12.86 -18.92 -20.84
C SER A 205 -13.99 -17.97 -21.28
N THR A 206 -13.70 -16.70 -21.54
CA THR A 206 -14.72 -15.67 -21.82
C THR A 206 -15.47 -15.95 -23.13
N ASN A 207 -16.81 -16.04 -23.08
CA ASN A 207 -17.64 -16.16 -24.29
C ASN A 207 -18.21 -14.79 -24.70
N LEU A 208 -17.60 -14.17 -25.72
CA LEU A 208 -17.98 -12.88 -26.30
C LEU A 208 -19.34 -12.91 -27.01
N HIS A 209 -19.71 -14.03 -27.64
CA HIS A 209 -21.05 -14.21 -28.19
C HIS A 209 -22.12 -14.13 -27.09
N ALA A 210 -21.93 -14.87 -25.99
CA ALA A 210 -22.84 -14.88 -24.85
C ALA A 210 -22.91 -13.50 -24.16
N ALA A 211 -21.76 -12.83 -24.01
CA ALA A 211 -21.69 -11.45 -23.50
C ALA A 211 -22.49 -10.49 -24.38
N THR A 212 -22.34 -10.59 -25.71
CA THR A 212 -23.08 -9.77 -26.68
C THR A 212 -24.58 -10.02 -26.61
N GLN A 213 -25.01 -11.28 -26.51
CA GLN A 213 -26.44 -11.61 -26.38
C GLN A 213 -27.03 -11.09 -25.07
N THR A 214 -26.28 -11.19 -23.98
CA THR A 214 -26.68 -10.64 -22.68
C THR A 214 -26.83 -9.12 -22.75
N ALA A 215 -25.86 -8.42 -23.34
CA ALA A 215 -25.91 -6.98 -23.54
C ALA A 215 -27.09 -6.55 -24.42
N LYS A 216 -27.36 -7.26 -25.53
CA LYS A 216 -28.52 -6.97 -26.41
C LYS A 216 -29.85 -7.10 -25.66
N LYS A 217 -30.01 -8.15 -24.85
CA LYS A 217 -31.21 -8.34 -24.02
C LYS A 217 -31.40 -7.21 -23.02
N LEU A 218 -30.32 -6.76 -22.36
CA LEU A 218 -30.36 -5.63 -21.43
C LEU A 218 -30.72 -4.32 -22.14
N SER A 219 -30.10 -4.03 -23.29
CA SER A 219 -30.36 -2.79 -24.03
C SER A 219 -31.77 -2.68 -24.63
N GLN A 220 -32.47 -3.81 -24.81
CA GLN A 220 -33.84 -3.86 -25.33
C GLN A 220 -34.91 -3.85 -24.22
N ALA A 221 -34.52 -4.01 -22.95
CA ALA A 221 -35.44 -3.89 -21.84
C ALA A 221 -35.81 -2.41 -21.63
N ALA A 222 -37.10 -2.07 -21.77
CA ALA A 222 -37.63 -0.70 -21.58
C ALA A 222 -37.39 -0.13 -20.16
N THR A 223 -37.02 -1.01 -19.24
CA THR A 223 -36.47 -0.71 -17.92
C THR A 223 -35.40 -1.77 -17.69
N VAL A 224 -34.14 -1.38 -17.77
CA VAL A 224 -33.10 -2.14 -17.09
C VAL A 224 -33.40 -1.91 -15.62
N GLU A 225 -33.99 -2.90 -14.94
CA GLU A 225 -33.73 -3.03 -13.50
C GLU A 225 -32.22 -3.05 -13.39
N THR A 226 -31.66 -1.89 -13.06
CA THR A 226 -30.24 -1.77 -12.75
C THR A 226 -30.06 -2.72 -11.59
N GLY A 227 -29.49 -3.89 -11.87
CA GLY A 227 -29.08 -4.82 -10.84
C GLY A 227 -28.39 -3.98 -9.81
N THR A 228 -28.98 -3.91 -8.62
CA THR A 228 -28.50 -3.06 -7.54
C THR A 228 -27.00 -3.26 -7.44
N PHE A 229 -26.22 -2.22 -7.74
CA PHE A 229 -24.80 -2.15 -7.39
C PHE A 229 -24.68 -2.75 -6.00
N ILE A 230 -23.85 -3.79 -5.84
CA ILE A 230 -23.73 -4.65 -4.64
C ILE A 230 -24.43 -3.98 -3.46
N LEU A 231 -25.72 -4.32 -3.29
CA LEU A 231 -26.44 -3.90 -2.10
C LEU A 231 -25.61 -4.43 -0.92
N PRO A 232 -25.22 -3.58 0.04
CA PRO A 232 -24.54 -4.04 1.23
C PRO A 232 -25.35 -5.21 1.80
N LYS A 233 -24.68 -6.35 2.04
CA LYS A 233 -25.29 -7.50 2.70
C LYS A 233 -26.00 -6.99 3.95
N THR A 234 -27.31 -7.14 3.99
CA THR A 234 -28.08 -6.91 5.21
C THR A 234 -27.63 -7.95 6.23
N ILE A 235 -26.98 -7.50 7.31
CA ILE A 235 -26.85 -8.28 8.53
C ILE A 235 -27.93 -7.75 9.48
N THR A 236 -28.97 -8.55 9.70
CA THR A 236 -30.06 -8.26 10.63
C THR A 236 -29.66 -8.65 12.05
N THR A 237 -29.95 -7.76 13.01
CA THR A 237 -29.69 -7.94 14.44
C THR A 237 -30.95 -8.42 15.17
N LYS A 238 -30.92 -9.65 15.72
CA LYS A 238 -31.78 -10.08 16.84
C LYS A 238 -30.98 -10.94 17.85
N ASP A 239 -31.04 -10.47 19.11
CA ASP A 239 -30.93 -11.08 20.45
C ASP A 239 -29.73 -11.93 20.93
N SER A 240 -29.00 -11.35 21.92
CA SER A 240 -28.37 -11.95 23.12
C SER A 240 -27.19 -12.96 23.04
N PRO A 241 -26.37 -13.09 24.11
CA PRO A 241 -24.97 -13.60 24.09
C PRO A 241 -24.72 -15.08 23.77
N SER A 242 -25.65 -15.83 23.19
CA SER A 242 -25.42 -17.26 22.90
C SER A 242 -26.09 -17.79 21.65
N GLN A 243 -26.25 -16.97 20.61
CA GLN A 243 -26.57 -17.37 19.22
C GLN A 243 -26.28 -16.18 18.28
N ASN A 244 -25.39 -16.38 17.29
CA ASN A 244 -25.14 -15.69 15.99
C ASN A 244 -25.55 -14.21 15.79
N GLU A 245 -24.85 -13.29 15.11
CA GLU A 245 -23.61 -13.25 14.32
C GLU A 245 -23.30 -11.75 14.06
N ILE A 246 -22.33 -11.17 14.77
CA ILE A 246 -21.41 -10.20 14.15
C ILE A 246 -20.11 -10.96 14.10
N SER A 247 -19.59 -11.26 12.92
CA SER A 247 -18.24 -11.81 12.84
C SER A 247 -17.26 -10.70 13.21
N TYR A 248 -16.97 -10.60 14.52
CA TYR A 248 -15.97 -9.71 15.12
C TYR A 248 -14.58 -9.85 14.46
N ARG A 249 -14.36 -10.99 13.77
CA ARG A 249 -13.13 -11.34 13.07
C ARG A 249 -12.76 -10.38 11.95
N HIS A 250 -13.67 -9.49 11.51
CA HIS A 250 -13.41 -8.57 10.42
C HIS A 250 -13.25 -7.09 10.84
N VAL A 251 -13.42 -6.73 12.12
CA VAL A 251 -13.22 -5.36 12.61
C VAL A 251 -12.11 -5.29 13.65
N THR A 252 -11.25 -4.28 13.52
CA THR A 252 -10.19 -4.02 14.50
C THR A 252 -10.76 -3.79 15.89
N LYS A 253 -10.06 -4.22 16.95
CA LYS A 253 -10.52 -4.08 18.34
C LYS A 253 -10.93 -2.65 18.73
N ARG A 254 -10.22 -1.62 18.23
CA ARG A 254 -10.57 -0.21 18.46
C ARG A 254 -11.99 0.18 17.99
N ILE A 255 -12.37 -0.27 16.79
CA ILE A 255 -13.70 0.04 16.20
C ILE A 255 -14.76 -0.70 16.98
N TRP A 256 -14.50 -1.98 17.28
CA TRP A 256 -15.41 -2.79 18.05
C TRP A 256 -15.69 -2.22 19.44
N THR A 257 -14.65 -1.76 20.12
CA THR A 257 -14.77 -1.18 21.47
C THR A 257 -15.70 0.03 21.48
N VAL A 258 -15.59 0.90 20.46
CA VAL A 258 -16.51 2.04 20.27
C VAL A 258 -17.94 1.55 19.98
N MET A 259 -18.11 0.55 19.13
CA MET A 259 -19.43 -0.02 18.84
C MET A 259 -20.08 -0.64 20.08
N GLN A 260 -19.32 -1.32 20.93
CA GLN A 260 -19.82 -1.89 22.18
C GLN A 260 -20.38 -0.81 23.12
N ALA A 261 -19.68 0.32 23.27
CA ALA A 261 -20.15 1.44 24.06
C ALA A 261 -21.46 2.05 23.50
N GLY A 262 -21.60 2.10 22.17
CA GLY A 262 -22.83 2.58 21.54
C GLY A 262 -23.99 1.59 21.62
N ALA A 263 -23.69 0.29 21.56
CA ALA A 263 -24.69 -0.77 21.71
C ALA A 263 -25.31 -0.74 23.11
N GLN A 264 -24.53 -0.43 24.14
CA GLN A 264 -25.02 -0.18 25.50
C GLN A 264 -26.01 1.00 25.58
N ARG A 265 -25.97 1.93 24.61
CA ARG A 265 -26.89 3.08 24.48
C ARG A 265 -28.04 2.84 23.49
N GLY A 266 -28.23 1.59 23.06
CA GLY A 266 -29.32 1.19 22.17
C GLY A 266 -29.05 1.40 20.68
N PHE A 267 -27.81 1.73 20.28
CA PHE A 267 -27.45 1.78 18.86
C PHE A 267 -27.23 0.38 18.29
N LYS A 268 -27.72 0.16 17.08
CA LYS A 268 -27.46 -0.99 16.23
C LYS A 268 -26.46 -0.60 15.15
N PHE A 269 -25.55 -1.50 14.81
CA PHE A 269 -24.49 -1.21 13.85
C PHE A 269 -24.61 -2.09 12.61
N LYS A 270 -24.36 -1.50 11.44
CA LYS A 270 -24.20 -2.20 10.17
C LYS A 270 -22.84 -1.83 9.57
N VAL A 271 -22.13 -2.82 9.05
CA VAL A 271 -20.88 -2.59 8.31
C VAL A 271 -21.25 -2.23 6.87
N VAL A 272 -20.90 -1.02 6.45
CA VAL A 272 -21.15 -0.54 5.09
C VAL A 272 -19.98 -0.94 4.18
N SER A 273 -18.74 -0.71 4.63
CA SER A 273 -17.51 -1.10 3.94
C SER A 273 -16.40 -1.36 4.95
N LEU A 274 -15.80 -2.56 4.92
CA LEU A 274 -14.64 -2.88 5.76
C LEU A 274 -13.37 -2.23 5.22
N GLU A 275 -13.24 -2.14 3.89
CA GLU A 275 -12.12 -1.51 3.18
C GLU A 275 -12.04 -0.02 3.52
N ASP A 276 -13.17 0.68 3.41
CA ASP A 276 -13.25 2.11 3.74
C ASP A 276 -13.42 2.38 5.24
N ARG A 277 -13.61 1.33 6.04
CA ARG A 277 -13.93 1.38 7.47
C ARG A 277 -15.15 2.27 7.73
N THR A 278 -16.20 2.07 6.93
CA THR A 278 -17.46 2.81 6.96
C THR A 278 -18.55 1.97 7.62
N PHE A 279 -19.27 2.58 8.56
CA PHE A 279 -20.27 1.92 9.39
C PHE A 279 -21.52 2.80 9.50
N LEU A 280 -22.65 2.16 9.76
CA LEU A 280 -23.94 2.81 10.00
C LEU A 280 -24.37 2.50 11.43
N ALA A 281 -24.66 3.54 12.22
CA ALA A 281 -25.28 3.43 13.54
C ALA A 281 -26.75 3.82 13.46
N GLU A 282 -27.64 3.01 14.02
CA GLU A 282 -29.09 3.20 14.00
C GLU A 282 -29.70 3.08 15.40
N ARG A 283 -30.64 3.96 15.75
CA ARG A 283 -31.45 3.86 16.96
C ARG A 283 -32.83 4.45 16.72
N ALA A 284 -33.87 3.72 17.14
CA ALA A 284 -35.27 4.15 17.02
C ALA A 284 -35.69 4.59 15.60
N GLY A 285 -35.23 3.88 14.57
CA GLY A 285 -35.59 4.16 13.17
C GLY A 285 -34.82 5.31 12.52
N LYS A 286 -33.95 6.00 13.26
CA LYS A 286 -33.04 7.02 12.74
C LYS A 286 -31.61 6.51 12.76
N GLY A 287 -30.74 7.03 11.90
CA GLY A 287 -29.36 6.57 11.84
C GLY A 287 -28.42 7.50 11.10
N PHE A 288 -27.14 7.16 11.12
CA PHE A 288 -26.08 7.94 10.48
C PHE A 288 -24.88 7.09 10.12
N ILE A 289 -24.19 7.50 9.05
CA ILE A 289 -22.99 6.85 8.56
C ILE A 289 -21.77 7.55 9.16
N TYR A 290 -20.74 6.77 9.53
CA TYR A 290 -19.47 7.29 10.02
C TYR A 290 -18.30 6.41 9.56
N LYS A 291 -17.09 7.00 9.57
CA LYS A 291 -15.83 6.28 9.34
C LYS A 291 -15.06 6.13 10.62
N ILE A 292 -14.63 4.90 10.94
CA ILE A 292 -13.84 4.51 12.11
C ILE A 292 -14.51 4.85 13.47
N TYR A 293 -14.69 6.14 13.78
CA TYR A 293 -15.36 6.65 14.99
C TYR A 293 -16.52 7.58 14.63
N PRO A 294 -17.67 7.47 15.30
CA PRO A 294 -18.79 8.38 15.10
C PRO A 294 -18.40 9.79 15.57
N GLY A 295 -18.74 10.83 14.80
CA GLY A 295 -18.43 12.23 15.11
C GLY A 295 -17.01 12.69 14.76
N HIS A 296 -16.10 11.78 14.39
CA HIS A 296 -14.69 12.09 14.11
C HIS A 296 -14.45 12.86 12.81
N PHE A 297 -15.23 12.55 11.78
CA PHE A 297 -15.25 13.24 10.48
C PHE A 297 -16.68 13.47 9.96
N SER A 298 -17.69 13.34 10.82
CA SER A 298 -19.12 13.43 10.46
C SER A 298 -19.56 14.83 10.01
N PHE A 299 -18.63 15.78 9.90
CA PHE A 299 -18.86 17.12 9.38
C PHE A 299 -17.80 17.42 8.32
N ARG A 300 -18.06 17.03 7.07
CA ARG A 300 -17.29 17.47 5.90
C ARG A 300 -17.46 18.99 5.71
N ILE A 301 -16.79 19.78 6.54
CA ILE A 301 -16.02 20.89 6.00
C ILE A 301 -14.74 20.22 5.56
N ARG A 302 -14.42 20.25 4.26
CA ARG A 302 -13.14 19.75 3.72
C ARG A 302 -12.04 20.16 4.70
N TYR A 303 -11.53 19.20 5.46
CA TYR A 303 -10.35 19.43 6.29
C TYR A 303 -9.20 19.38 5.30
N GLN A 304 -9.03 20.49 4.55
CA GLN A 304 -8.15 20.61 3.39
C GLN A 304 -6.70 20.27 3.77
N ASP A 305 -6.38 20.37 5.06
CA ASP A 305 -5.05 20.18 5.61
C ASP A 305 -4.82 18.79 6.22
N TYR A 306 -5.76 17.82 6.12
CA TYR A 306 -5.62 16.52 6.84
C TYR A 306 -4.36 15.79 6.40
N ASP A 307 -4.12 15.79 5.10
CA ASP A 307 -2.97 15.13 4.47
C ASP A 307 -1.67 15.88 4.79
N ALA A 308 -1.70 17.22 4.78
CA ALA A 308 -0.56 18.05 5.19
C ALA A 308 -0.19 17.85 6.67
N GLU A 309 -1.20 17.69 7.52
CA GLU A 309 -1.05 17.45 8.96
C GLU A 309 -0.69 16.00 9.32
N GLN A 310 -0.58 15.09 8.33
CA GLN A 310 0.03 13.78 8.57
C GLN A 310 1.55 13.83 8.63
N LEU A 311 2.19 14.85 8.04
CA LEU A 311 3.64 14.98 8.00
C LEU A 311 4.22 15.22 9.41
N LYS A 312 5.21 14.42 9.81
CA LYS A 312 5.76 14.47 11.17
C LYS A 312 6.42 15.81 11.48
N SER A 313 7.09 16.44 10.51
CA SER A 313 7.67 17.78 10.63
C SER A 313 6.60 18.85 10.89
N HIS A 314 5.49 18.77 10.16
CA HIS A 314 4.38 19.70 10.32
C HIS A 314 3.72 19.57 11.69
N LYS A 315 3.49 18.34 12.18
CA LYS A 315 2.95 18.09 13.53
C LYS A 315 3.79 18.73 14.63
N LEU A 316 5.11 18.53 14.60
CA LEU A 316 6.01 19.12 15.59
C LEU A 316 6.03 20.65 15.50
N SER A 317 6.00 21.21 14.29
CA SER A 317 5.94 22.67 14.09
C SER A 317 4.68 23.27 14.74
N LEU A 318 3.52 22.64 14.57
CA LEU A 318 2.28 23.10 15.19
C LEU A 318 2.32 23.03 16.72
N LEU A 319 2.85 21.94 17.29
CA LEU A 319 3.04 21.81 18.74
C LEU A 319 3.98 22.92 19.27
N ALA A 320 5.10 23.17 18.56
CA ALA A 320 6.07 24.20 18.93
C ALA A 320 5.50 25.63 18.87
N GLN A 321 4.67 25.94 17.87
CA GLN A 321 3.99 27.24 17.75
C GLN A 321 3.06 27.54 18.94
N GLN A 322 2.53 26.49 19.58
CA GLN A 322 1.72 26.60 20.80
C GLN A 322 2.58 26.72 22.07
N GLY A 323 3.91 26.71 21.94
CA GLY A 323 4.85 26.77 23.06
C GLY A 323 5.05 25.42 23.77
N LEU A 324 4.60 24.31 23.17
CA LEU A 324 4.79 22.98 23.74
C LEU A 324 6.22 22.48 23.53
N ALA A 325 6.74 21.76 24.52
CA ALA A 325 8.05 21.12 24.42
C ALA A 325 8.02 20.04 23.34
N VAL A 326 8.89 20.15 22.33
CA VAL A 326 9.02 19.19 21.21
C VAL A 326 10.48 18.78 21.03
N PRO A 327 10.77 17.64 20.38
CA PRO A 327 12.12 17.33 19.94
C PRO A 327 12.68 18.42 19.02
N ILE A 328 13.96 18.74 19.17
CA ILE A 328 14.68 19.64 18.27
C ILE A 328 14.80 18.94 16.92
N SER A 329 14.32 19.57 15.85
CA SER A 329 14.48 19.06 14.49
C SER A 329 15.84 19.50 13.93
N TYR A 330 16.65 18.55 13.48
CA TYR A 330 17.91 18.83 12.78
C TYR A 330 17.77 18.88 11.25
N GLY A 331 16.56 18.63 10.74
CA GLY A 331 16.21 18.76 9.32
C GLY A 331 15.72 17.48 8.69
N THR A 332 15.43 17.58 7.39
CA THR A 332 15.00 16.48 6.53
C THR A 332 15.95 16.35 5.35
N PHE A 333 16.39 15.13 5.05
CA PHE A 333 17.44 14.83 4.08
C PHE A 333 16.94 13.74 3.10
N LYS A 334 17.34 13.84 1.84
CA LYS A 334 17.00 12.82 0.83
C LYS A 334 18.02 11.69 0.79
N SER A 335 19.28 11.99 1.06
CA SER A 335 20.36 11.00 1.11
C SER A 335 21.15 11.10 2.40
N ALA A 336 21.71 9.98 2.85
CA ALA A 336 22.56 9.92 4.04
C ALA A 336 23.81 10.81 3.92
N VAL A 337 24.28 11.04 2.68
CA VAL A 337 25.43 11.92 2.40
C VAL A 337 25.14 13.40 2.57
N ASP A 338 23.86 13.79 2.59
CA ASP A 338 23.45 15.20 2.79
C ASP A 338 23.41 15.58 4.28
N ILE A 339 23.58 14.63 5.18
CA ILE A 339 23.50 14.82 6.62
C ILE A 339 24.77 15.52 7.12
N PRO A 340 24.67 16.63 7.87
CA PRO A 340 25.83 17.29 8.45
C PRO A 340 26.61 16.38 9.42
N ASP A 341 27.93 16.45 9.37
CA ASP A 341 28.81 15.64 10.23
C ASP A 341 28.78 16.08 11.71
N ASP A 342 28.44 17.35 11.99
CA ASP A 342 28.49 17.97 13.33
C ASP A 342 27.10 18.12 13.95
N LEU A 343 26.40 17.00 14.14
CA LEU A 343 25.11 16.98 14.83
C LEU A 343 25.26 16.54 16.30
N PRO A 344 24.55 17.19 17.24
CA PRO A 344 24.60 16.83 18.65
C PRO A 344 23.97 15.47 18.90
N SER A 345 24.65 14.60 19.65
CA SER A 345 24.16 13.27 20.03
C SER A 345 23.60 13.25 21.46
N PRO A 346 22.63 12.36 21.78
CA PRO A 346 22.02 11.35 20.91
C PRO A 346 20.92 11.86 19.97
N ILE A 347 20.82 11.23 18.78
CA ILE A 347 19.89 11.58 17.69
C ILE A 347 18.87 10.45 17.45
N VAL A 348 17.72 10.80 16.90
CA VAL A 348 16.73 9.89 16.34
C VAL A 348 16.71 10.09 14.82
N ALA A 349 16.89 9.00 14.06
CA ALA A 349 16.64 8.97 12.61
C ALA A 349 15.34 8.21 12.33
N LYS A 350 14.43 8.82 11.56
CA LYS A 350 13.15 8.20 11.18
C LYS A 350 12.64 8.71 9.81
N PRO A 351 11.80 7.95 9.11
CA PRO A 351 11.06 8.44 7.94
C PRO A 351 10.15 9.64 8.28
N GLU A 352 10.11 10.64 7.40
CA GLU A 352 9.22 11.80 7.50
C GLU A 352 7.73 11.40 7.44
N SER A 353 7.39 10.44 6.58
CA SER A 353 6.09 9.77 6.50
C SER A 353 6.24 8.30 6.87
N GLY A 354 5.24 7.71 7.55
CA GLY A 354 5.28 6.29 7.92
C GLY A 354 4.52 5.97 9.20
N SER A 355 4.31 4.67 9.46
CA SER A 355 3.54 4.17 10.61
C SER A 355 4.24 2.97 11.28
N LEU A 356 3.72 2.54 12.44
CA LEU A 356 4.17 1.32 13.16
C LEU A 356 5.66 1.31 13.53
N SER A 357 6.27 2.48 13.68
CA SER A 357 7.70 2.63 14.05
C SER A 357 8.67 1.89 13.10
N GLN A 358 8.25 1.70 11.84
CA GLN A 358 9.10 1.17 10.78
C GLN A 358 10.24 2.15 10.48
N ASN A 359 11.46 1.63 10.38
CA ASN A 359 12.69 2.40 10.16
C ASN A 359 12.91 3.56 11.16
N VAL A 360 12.34 3.49 12.36
CA VAL A 360 12.68 4.40 13.46
C VAL A 360 13.88 3.85 14.22
N PHE A 361 14.94 4.65 14.29
CA PHE A 361 16.21 4.35 14.96
C PHE A 361 16.48 5.41 16.04
N PRO A 362 16.08 5.15 17.30
CA PRO A 362 16.30 6.07 18.40
C PRO A 362 17.71 5.92 19.01
N ASN A 363 18.14 6.95 19.74
CA ASN A 363 19.33 6.92 20.60
C ASN A 363 20.64 6.60 19.86
N LEU A 364 20.81 7.19 18.68
CA LEU A 364 22.02 7.10 17.86
C LEU A 364 23.09 8.00 18.49
N LYS A 365 24.19 7.40 18.94
CA LYS A 365 25.24 8.07 19.71
C LYS A 365 26.47 8.42 18.90
N THR A 366 26.66 7.76 17.76
CA THR A 366 27.85 7.93 16.92
C THR A 366 27.47 8.25 15.46
N PRO A 367 28.33 8.96 14.71
CA PRO A 367 28.10 9.23 13.29
C PRO A 367 27.90 7.95 12.46
N GLU A 368 28.60 6.86 12.79
CA GLU A 368 28.48 5.59 12.07
C GLU A 368 27.08 4.97 12.25
N GLN A 369 26.54 5.03 13.46
CA GLN A 369 25.18 4.58 13.74
C GLN A 369 24.15 5.43 12.98
N LEU A 370 24.37 6.74 12.92
CA LEU A 370 23.53 7.67 12.16
C LEU A 370 23.55 7.35 10.67
N GLN A 371 24.73 7.17 10.09
CA GLN A 371 24.89 6.84 8.67
C GLN A 371 24.24 5.51 8.31
N GLN A 372 24.37 4.48 9.16
CA GLN A 372 23.72 3.19 8.93
C GLN A 372 22.18 3.28 9.00
N ALA A 373 21.66 4.02 9.97
CA ALA A 373 20.23 4.26 10.12
C ALA A 373 19.67 5.06 8.93
N ALA A 374 20.36 6.13 8.54
CA ALA A 374 20.01 6.97 7.41
C ALA A 374 20.00 6.19 6.08
N ALA A 375 21.04 5.39 5.81
CA ALA A 375 21.10 4.54 4.62
C ALA A 375 19.95 3.52 4.57
N THR A 376 19.50 3.01 5.73
CA THR A 376 18.36 2.10 5.80
C THR A 376 17.04 2.80 5.45
N ILE A 377 16.86 4.05 5.88
CA ILE A 377 15.69 4.87 5.54
C ILE A 377 15.72 5.29 4.06
N GLU A 378 16.89 5.71 3.57
CA GLU A 378 17.08 6.07 2.16
C GLU A 378 16.77 4.88 1.23
N ALA A 379 17.19 3.67 1.60
CA ALA A 379 16.92 2.45 0.84
C ALA A 379 15.42 2.10 0.77
N SER A 380 14.57 2.59 1.68
CA SER A 380 13.11 2.46 1.56
C SER A 380 12.48 3.53 0.65
N GLY A 381 13.26 4.48 0.14
CA GLY A 381 12.78 5.61 -0.66
C GLY A 381 12.15 6.73 0.16
N ASP A 382 12.30 6.70 1.48
CA ASP A 382 11.72 7.69 2.39
C ASP A 382 12.67 8.87 2.61
N VAL A 383 12.08 10.03 2.93
CA VAL A 383 12.85 11.20 3.40
C VAL A 383 13.31 10.95 4.84
N ILE A 384 14.61 11.13 5.09
CA ILE A 384 15.25 10.97 6.39
C ILE A 384 14.94 12.20 7.24
N LYS A 385 14.32 12.01 8.40
CA LYS A 385 14.11 13.05 9.40
C LYS A 385 15.01 12.82 10.61
N LEU A 386 15.72 13.86 11.03
CA LEU A 386 16.60 13.84 12.19
C LEU A 386 16.04 14.72 13.33
N GLU A 387 16.00 14.16 14.53
CA GLU A 387 15.50 14.84 15.73
C GLU A 387 16.38 14.54 16.96
N SER A 388 16.36 15.43 17.96
CA SER A 388 16.98 15.17 19.26
C SER A 388 16.34 13.96 19.95
N HIS A 389 17.15 13.09 20.54
CA HIS A 389 16.62 12.01 21.37
C HIS A 389 16.04 12.53 22.69
N ILE A 390 14.81 12.12 23.00
CA ILE A 390 14.15 12.39 24.27
C ILE A 390 14.21 11.12 25.13
N SER A 391 14.83 11.24 26.30
CA SER A 391 14.91 10.15 27.27
C SER A 391 13.66 10.13 28.15
N GLY A 392 13.10 8.94 28.36
CA GLY A 392 11.94 8.77 29.24
C GLY A 392 11.10 7.57 28.90
N ARG A 393 9.99 7.46 29.61
CA ARG A 393 8.88 6.54 29.34
C ARG A 393 7.95 7.17 28.31
N ASP A 394 7.25 6.31 27.58
CA ASP A 394 6.34 6.70 26.51
C ASP A 394 4.90 6.65 27.02
N TYR A 395 4.16 7.74 26.80
CA TYR A 395 2.78 7.90 27.22
C TYR A 395 1.89 8.30 26.06
N ARG A 396 0.68 7.74 26.03
CA ARG A 396 -0.41 8.16 25.16
C ARG A 396 -1.42 8.93 26.00
N VAL A 397 -1.56 10.23 25.78
CA VAL A 397 -2.63 11.06 26.37
C VAL A 397 -3.77 11.16 25.36
N LEU A 398 -5.01 10.91 25.77
CA LEU A 398 -6.19 10.93 24.93
C LEU A 398 -7.09 12.11 25.31
N VAL A 399 -7.47 12.88 24.30
CA VAL A 399 -8.48 13.93 24.37
C VAL A 399 -9.64 13.54 23.46
N ILE A 400 -10.86 13.60 23.99
CA ILE A 400 -12.11 13.37 23.25
C ILE A 400 -13.00 14.59 23.47
N ASN A 401 -13.52 15.18 22.40
CA ASN A 401 -14.38 16.36 22.43
C ASN A 401 -13.78 17.52 23.26
N HIS A 402 -12.49 17.81 23.06
CA HIS A 402 -11.75 18.81 23.84
C HIS A 402 -11.76 18.59 25.36
N GLN A 403 -11.94 17.34 25.78
CA GLN A 403 -11.88 16.94 27.18
C GLN A 403 -10.82 15.87 27.36
N TYR A 404 -10.06 15.96 28.45
CA TYR A 404 -9.13 14.90 28.82
C TYR A 404 -9.89 13.61 29.11
N ALA A 405 -9.56 12.55 28.37
CA ALA A 405 -10.24 11.25 28.44
C ALA A 405 -9.42 10.21 29.21
N GLY A 406 -8.10 10.21 29.07
CA GLY A 406 -7.22 9.31 29.82
C GLY A 406 -5.76 9.33 29.36
N CYS A 407 -4.89 8.67 30.11
CA CYS A 407 -3.47 8.52 29.83
C CYS A 407 -3.02 7.08 30.07
N VAL A 408 -2.24 6.55 29.14
CA VAL A 408 -1.69 5.19 29.20
C VAL A 408 -0.18 5.25 28.99
N GLU A 409 0.59 4.67 29.91
CA GLU A 409 2.01 4.38 29.68
C GLU A 409 2.12 3.16 28.76
N ARG A 410 2.92 3.26 27.70
CA ARG A 410 3.16 2.17 26.75
C ARG A 410 4.55 1.61 27.01
N ARG A 411 4.65 0.31 27.32
CA ARG A 411 5.93 -0.38 27.58
C ARG A 411 6.19 -1.45 26.52
N PRO A 412 7.44 -1.61 26.05
CA PRO A 412 7.81 -2.77 25.23
C PRO A 412 7.52 -4.08 25.97
N ALA A 413 7.39 -5.18 25.20
CA ALA A 413 7.16 -6.50 25.76
C ALA A 413 8.23 -6.84 26.81
N ASN A 414 7.81 -7.28 27.99
CA ASN A 414 8.69 -7.43 29.14
C ASN A 414 8.24 -8.58 30.06
N VAL A 415 9.17 -9.01 30.92
CA VAL A 415 8.91 -9.86 32.08
C VAL A 415 9.47 -9.17 33.33
N VAL A 416 8.82 -9.38 34.47
CA VAL A 416 9.23 -8.82 35.76
C VAL A 416 9.63 -9.97 36.68
N GLY A 417 10.83 -9.90 37.24
CA GLY A 417 11.35 -10.89 38.16
C GLY A 417 10.56 -10.94 39.46
N ASP A 418 10.36 -12.15 39.95
CA ASP A 418 9.76 -12.44 41.26
C ASP A 418 10.79 -13.10 42.21
N GLY A 419 12.08 -13.11 41.82
CA GLY A 419 13.18 -13.72 42.57
C GLY A 419 13.16 -15.25 42.59
N ARG A 420 12.23 -15.92 41.90
CA ARG A 420 12.05 -17.38 41.97
C ARG A 420 11.95 -18.06 40.62
N ARG A 421 11.19 -17.49 39.69
CA ARG A 421 10.90 -18.09 38.38
C ARG A 421 11.91 -17.67 37.33
N THR A 422 12.15 -18.56 36.38
CA THR A 422 13.03 -18.26 35.25
C THR A 422 12.35 -17.31 34.26
N ILE A 423 13.14 -16.63 33.41
CA ILE A 423 12.61 -15.81 32.31
C ILE A 423 11.63 -16.61 31.44
N ARG A 424 11.92 -17.90 31.17
CA ARG A 424 11.02 -18.79 30.41
C ARG A 424 9.67 -18.96 31.10
N GLU A 425 9.68 -19.23 32.40
CA GLU A 425 8.45 -19.41 33.19
C GLU A 425 7.64 -18.11 33.27
N LEU A 426 8.30 -16.97 33.51
CA LEU A 426 7.67 -15.65 33.52
C LEU A 426 7.05 -15.31 32.16
N PHE A 427 7.73 -15.64 31.06
CA PHE A 427 7.22 -15.47 29.70
C PHE A 427 5.93 -16.29 29.47
N HIS A 428 5.92 -17.56 29.87
CA HIS A 428 4.74 -18.42 29.74
C HIS A 428 3.59 -17.93 30.63
N LEU A 429 3.88 -17.52 31.86
CA LEU A 429 2.89 -16.97 32.79
C LEU A 429 2.24 -15.70 32.22
N ARG A 430 3.05 -14.76 31.69
CA ARG A 430 2.54 -13.55 31.04
C ARG A 430 1.66 -13.87 29.84
N ASN A 431 1.99 -14.88 29.05
CA ASN A 431 1.18 -15.31 27.91
C ASN A 431 -0.15 -15.98 28.28
N GLN A 432 -0.33 -16.37 29.54
CA GLN A 432 -1.59 -16.90 30.06
C GLN A 432 -2.50 -15.83 30.65
N GLU A 433 -2.09 -14.56 30.63
CA GLU A 433 -2.89 -13.48 31.16
C GLU A 433 -4.19 -13.25 30.37
N PRO A 434 -5.30 -12.96 31.07
CA PRO A 434 -6.58 -12.72 30.41
C PRO A 434 -6.50 -11.59 29.39
N GLY A 435 -7.02 -11.84 28.19
CA GLY A 435 -7.13 -10.83 27.13
C GLY A 435 -5.93 -10.73 26.19
N ARG A 436 -4.86 -11.53 26.38
CA ARG A 436 -3.78 -11.63 25.39
C ARG A 436 -4.18 -12.50 24.20
N GLY A 437 -4.49 -11.85 23.09
CA GLY A 437 -4.78 -12.49 21.80
C GLY A 437 -3.52 -12.88 21.03
N ASP A 438 -3.69 -13.67 19.97
CA ASP A 438 -2.55 -14.07 19.13
C ASP A 438 -2.01 -12.89 18.29
N ARG A 439 -0.76 -13.01 17.80
CA ARG A 439 -0.05 -11.94 17.07
C ARG A 439 -0.82 -11.37 15.87
N TYR A 440 -1.55 -12.23 15.16
CA TYR A 440 -2.27 -11.88 13.93
C TYR A 440 -3.77 -11.63 14.17
N GLU A 441 -4.20 -11.70 15.42
CA GLU A 441 -5.59 -11.46 15.78
C GLU A 441 -5.86 -9.95 15.72
N THR A 442 -6.71 -9.52 14.79
CA THR A 442 -7.08 -8.10 14.62
C THR A 442 -8.04 -7.61 15.72
N HIS A 443 -8.64 -8.55 16.44
CA HIS A 443 -9.65 -8.31 17.47
C HIS A 443 -9.09 -8.37 18.90
N THR A 444 -7.82 -8.01 19.09
CA THR A 444 -7.26 -7.86 20.44
C THR A 444 -6.58 -6.51 20.61
N THR A 445 -6.63 -6.00 21.84
CA THR A 445 -5.88 -4.80 22.26
C THR A 445 -4.49 -5.21 22.71
N ILE A 446 -4.40 -6.35 23.40
CA ILE A 446 -3.18 -6.85 24.04
C ILE A 446 -2.84 -8.17 23.36
N HIS A 447 -1.60 -8.34 22.91
CA HIS A 447 -1.17 -9.58 22.28
C HIS A 447 -0.28 -10.40 23.21
N LYS A 448 -0.15 -11.68 22.89
CA LYS A 448 0.87 -12.55 23.47
C LYS A 448 2.27 -12.01 23.16
N LEU A 449 3.15 -12.17 24.13
CA LEU A 449 4.58 -11.92 24.03
C LEU A 449 5.17 -12.86 22.99
N VAL A 450 6.06 -12.32 22.16
CA VAL A 450 6.78 -13.08 21.12
C VAL A 450 8.25 -13.19 21.51
N PHE A 451 8.80 -14.39 21.36
CA PHE A 451 10.23 -14.64 21.54
C PHE A 451 10.88 -14.88 20.17
N ASP A 452 11.48 -13.85 19.60
CA ASP A 452 12.08 -13.86 18.26
C ASP A 452 13.59 -13.59 18.28
N ARG A 453 14.17 -13.29 17.11
CA ARG A 453 15.60 -12.98 16.98
C ARG A 453 15.99 -11.78 17.85
N THR A 454 15.14 -10.74 17.92
CA THR A 454 15.40 -9.55 18.74
C THR A 454 15.42 -9.92 20.21
N SER A 455 14.45 -10.71 20.68
CA SER A 455 14.44 -11.19 22.08
C SER A 455 15.68 -12.01 22.42
N ARG A 456 16.15 -12.89 21.52
CA ARG A 456 17.38 -13.68 21.71
C ARG A 456 18.61 -12.78 21.82
N GLN A 457 18.80 -11.84 20.89
CA GLN A 457 19.95 -10.93 20.88
C GLN A 457 20.02 -10.08 22.15
N ARG A 458 18.87 -9.61 22.65
CA ARG A 458 18.80 -8.83 23.89
C ARG A 458 19.14 -9.67 25.11
N LEU A 459 18.68 -10.93 25.14
CA LEU A 459 18.99 -11.87 26.22
C LEU A 459 20.48 -12.15 26.28
N GLU A 460 21.10 -12.45 25.13
CA GLU A 460 22.54 -12.67 25.00
C GLU A 460 23.36 -11.43 25.39
N SER A 461 22.95 -10.25 24.91
CA SER A 461 23.64 -8.98 25.21
C SER A 461 23.57 -8.59 26.68
N ALA A 462 22.51 -9.00 27.38
CA ALA A 462 22.36 -8.81 28.82
C ALA A 462 23.12 -9.86 29.65
N GLY A 463 23.74 -10.85 29.01
CA GLY A 463 24.37 -11.98 29.72
C GLY A 463 23.37 -12.94 30.38
N TYR A 464 22.10 -12.88 29.96
CA TYR A 464 21.03 -13.72 30.49
C TYR A 464 20.79 -14.95 29.61
N SER A 465 20.13 -15.93 30.18
CA SER A 465 19.60 -17.11 29.50
C SER A 465 18.12 -17.30 29.86
N LEU A 466 17.43 -18.17 29.13
CA LEU A 466 16.03 -18.48 29.45
C LEU A 466 15.84 -19.10 30.83
N GLU A 467 16.92 -19.66 31.41
CA GLU A 467 16.95 -20.27 32.73
C GLU A 467 17.39 -19.27 33.83
N THR A 468 17.67 -18.01 33.47
CA THR A 468 18.00 -16.96 34.44
C THR A 468 16.78 -16.61 35.28
N VAL A 469 16.98 -16.52 36.60
CA VAL A 469 15.98 -16.00 37.55
C VAL A 469 16.30 -14.53 37.82
N LEU A 470 15.39 -13.64 37.42
CA LEU A 470 15.52 -12.20 37.63
C LEU A 470 15.26 -11.84 39.10
N LEU A 471 15.94 -10.81 39.60
CA LEU A 471 15.70 -10.30 40.94
C LEU A 471 14.26 -9.79 41.08
N GLU A 472 13.72 -9.82 42.30
CA GLU A 472 12.37 -9.32 42.55
C GLU A 472 12.25 -7.83 42.13
N GLY A 473 11.30 -7.54 41.24
CA GLY A 473 11.07 -6.21 40.70
C GLY A 473 11.96 -5.82 39.51
N GLU A 474 12.96 -6.63 39.16
CA GLU A 474 13.79 -6.39 37.98
C GLU A 474 12.99 -6.62 36.69
N VAL A 475 13.04 -5.66 35.76
CA VAL A 475 12.31 -5.74 34.49
C VAL A 475 13.27 -6.08 33.36
N PHE A 476 12.99 -7.18 32.66
CA PHE A 476 13.69 -7.53 31.43
C PHE A 476 12.79 -7.28 30.21
N TYR A 477 13.21 -6.37 29.32
CA TYR A 477 12.51 -6.06 28.08
C TYR A 477 12.94 -7.01 26.95
N LEU A 478 11.98 -7.80 26.46
CA LEU A 478 12.12 -8.74 25.35
C LEU A 478 12.21 -8.04 23.98
N GLN A 479 11.78 -6.79 23.91
CA GLN A 479 11.72 -5.97 22.70
C GLN A 479 12.23 -4.56 23.01
N GLU A 480 12.79 -3.89 22.00
CA GLU A 480 13.19 -2.48 22.10
C GLU A 480 12.04 -1.53 21.77
N LYS A 481 11.21 -1.93 20.80
CA LYS A 481 10.14 -1.10 20.27
C LYS A 481 8.82 -1.44 20.96
N ILE A 482 7.99 -0.41 21.13
CA ILE A 482 6.60 -0.56 21.56
C ILE A 482 5.78 -1.00 20.35
N THR A 483 5.56 -2.31 20.23
CA THR A 483 4.77 -2.91 19.16
C THR A 483 3.70 -3.82 19.76
N ALA A 484 2.43 -3.47 19.53
CA ALA A 484 1.26 -4.19 20.07
C ALA A 484 1.36 -5.70 19.81
N SER A 485 1.62 -6.09 18.56
CA SER A 485 1.67 -7.48 18.09
C SER A 485 2.83 -8.31 18.66
N THR A 486 3.78 -7.68 19.36
CA THR A 486 4.87 -8.37 20.07
C THR A 486 4.64 -8.50 21.58
N GLY A 487 3.48 -8.04 22.06
CA GLY A 487 3.06 -8.19 23.46
C GLY A 487 3.40 -7.00 24.36
N SER A 488 3.38 -5.78 23.82
CA SER A 488 3.56 -4.55 24.62
C SER A 488 2.48 -4.40 25.70
N ASP A 489 2.82 -3.70 26.78
CA ASP A 489 1.91 -3.38 27.88
C ASP A 489 1.39 -1.94 27.78
N TYR A 490 0.19 -1.74 28.31
CA TYR A 490 -0.61 -0.51 28.34
C TYR A 490 -1.11 -0.28 29.76
N ILE A 491 -0.46 0.60 30.50
CA ILE A 491 -0.72 0.85 31.92
C ILE A 491 -1.52 2.13 32.08
N ASP A 492 -2.72 2.06 32.64
CA ASP A 492 -3.48 3.26 33.01
C ASP A 492 -2.69 4.09 34.02
N CYS A 493 -2.43 5.34 33.65
CA CYS A 493 -1.82 6.35 34.50
C CYS A 493 -2.64 7.64 34.48
N SER A 494 -3.93 7.54 34.14
CA SER A 494 -4.73 8.73 33.88
C SER A 494 -4.89 9.65 35.09
N ASP A 495 -4.98 9.08 36.30
CA ASP A 495 -5.08 9.85 37.55
C ASP A 495 -3.72 10.40 38.02
N GLN A 496 -2.62 9.94 37.41
CA GLN A 496 -1.26 10.35 37.72
C GLN A 496 -0.75 11.45 36.77
N LEU A 497 -1.38 11.64 35.61
CA LEU A 497 -1.01 12.67 34.65
C LEU A 497 -1.03 14.05 35.32
N HIS A 498 0.09 14.78 35.23
CA HIS A 498 0.16 16.13 35.77
C HIS A 498 -0.84 17.04 35.05
N LYS A 499 -1.54 17.87 35.85
CA LYS A 499 -2.62 18.74 35.36
C LYS A 499 -2.17 19.66 34.21
N SER A 500 -0.97 20.23 34.28
CA SER A 500 -0.46 21.12 33.22
C SER A 500 -0.37 20.42 31.86
N ILE A 501 0.02 19.14 31.84
CA ILE A 501 0.16 18.37 30.59
C ILE A 501 -1.23 18.08 30.01
N ALA A 502 -2.21 17.78 30.87
CA ALA A 502 -3.60 17.61 30.43
C ALA A 502 -4.19 18.91 29.86
N GLU A 503 -3.93 20.04 30.52
CA GLU A 503 -4.35 21.38 30.07
C GLU A 503 -3.71 21.74 28.73
N ASP A 504 -2.42 21.47 28.54
CA ASP A 504 -1.70 21.66 27.28
C ASP A 504 -2.35 20.86 26.13
N CYS A 505 -2.66 19.57 26.37
CA CYS A 505 -3.32 18.70 25.39
C CYS A 505 -4.71 19.23 25.01
N VAL A 506 -5.50 19.64 26.01
CA VAL A 506 -6.86 20.17 25.80
C VAL A 506 -6.79 21.51 25.06
N ALA A 507 -5.92 22.43 25.47
CA ALA A 507 -5.74 23.72 24.80
C ALA A 507 -5.33 23.54 23.34
N PHE A 508 -4.37 22.65 23.06
CA PHE A 508 -3.95 22.33 21.69
C PHE A 508 -5.09 21.73 20.87
N SER A 509 -5.93 20.89 21.48
CA SER A 509 -7.02 20.21 20.76
C SER A 509 -8.00 21.17 20.09
N HIS A 510 -8.23 22.36 20.67
CA HIS A 510 -9.15 23.38 20.15
C HIS A 510 -8.71 23.98 18.80
N ARG A 511 -7.46 23.74 18.38
CA ARG A 511 -6.99 24.12 17.05
C ARG A 511 -7.72 23.37 15.94
N PHE A 512 -8.24 22.20 16.23
CA PHE A 512 -8.79 21.29 15.26
C PHE A 512 -10.29 21.06 15.47
N LYS A 513 -11.00 20.83 14.37
CA LYS A 513 -12.42 20.46 14.39
C LYS A 513 -12.60 18.93 14.39
N THR A 514 -11.77 18.22 15.15
CA THR A 514 -11.83 16.76 15.27
C THR A 514 -12.38 16.35 16.63
N LEU A 515 -13.03 15.19 16.67
CA LEU A 515 -13.55 14.65 17.93
C LEU A 515 -12.46 14.06 18.82
N THR A 516 -11.39 13.48 18.27
CA THR A 516 -10.39 12.79 19.08
C THR A 516 -8.98 13.19 18.69
N LEU A 517 -8.11 13.31 19.70
CA LEU A 517 -6.67 13.46 19.54
C LEU A 517 -5.96 12.58 20.55
N GLY A 518 -4.97 11.83 20.10
CA GLY A 518 -4.01 11.17 20.96
C GLY A 518 -2.64 11.83 20.85
N PHE A 519 -2.05 12.20 21.97
CA PHE A 519 -0.72 12.78 22.06
C PHE A 519 0.28 11.72 22.55
N ASP A 520 1.43 11.66 21.89
CA ASP A 520 2.55 10.82 22.29
C ASP A 520 3.51 11.70 23.06
N VAL A 521 3.65 11.46 24.36
CA VAL A 521 4.48 12.25 25.27
C VAL A 521 5.60 11.35 25.78
N ILE A 522 6.84 11.81 25.70
CA ILE A 522 8.00 11.09 26.25
C ILE A 522 8.55 11.92 27.41
N THR A 523 8.61 11.33 28.60
CA THR A 523 9.17 11.97 29.79
C THR A 523 9.60 10.95 30.83
N THR A 524 10.53 11.32 31.71
CA THR A 524 10.96 10.47 32.83
C THR A 524 9.85 10.31 33.88
N ASP A 525 9.00 11.33 34.06
CA ASP A 525 7.94 11.35 35.07
C ASP A 525 6.72 12.16 34.59
N ILE A 526 5.64 11.46 34.24
CA ILE A 526 4.39 12.08 33.76
C ILE A 526 3.61 12.81 34.87
N THR A 527 4.00 12.63 36.14
CA THR A 527 3.33 13.19 37.31
C THR A 527 3.77 14.62 37.64
N ARG A 528 4.77 15.13 36.90
CA ARG A 528 5.34 16.47 37.07
C ARG A 528 5.31 17.25 35.75
N PRO A 529 5.38 18.60 35.78
CA PRO A 529 5.47 19.40 34.56
C PRO A 529 6.69 19.02 33.70
N LEU A 530 6.53 18.98 32.37
CA LEU A 530 7.64 18.70 31.44
C LEU A 530 8.80 19.71 31.56
N THR A 531 8.50 20.93 32.00
CA THR A 531 9.51 21.98 32.27
C THR A 531 10.43 21.64 33.43
N GLU A 532 10.02 20.76 34.35
CA GLU A 532 10.82 20.37 35.52
C GLU A 532 11.60 19.08 35.30
N VAL A 533 10.97 18.06 34.71
CA VAL A 533 11.55 16.72 34.56
C VAL A 533 12.10 16.43 33.17
N GLY A 534 11.97 17.40 32.26
CA GLY A 534 12.25 17.23 30.84
C GLY A 534 11.23 16.34 30.15
N GLY A 535 11.36 16.25 28.83
CA GLY A 535 10.45 15.50 27.97
C GLY A 535 9.88 16.34 26.86
N ALA A 536 9.07 15.71 26.01
CA ALA A 536 8.50 16.36 24.85
C ALA A 536 7.23 15.66 24.36
N PHE A 537 6.39 16.43 23.68
CA PHE A 537 5.37 15.94 22.77
C PHE A 537 6.04 15.46 21.48
N ASN A 538 6.08 14.15 21.29
CA ASN A 538 6.73 13.50 20.15
C ASN A 538 5.85 13.49 18.89
N GLU A 539 4.53 13.33 19.04
CA GLU A 539 3.55 13.48 17.96
C GLU A 539 2.12 13.61 18.50
N TYR A 540 1.17 13.94 17.62
CA TYR A 540 -0.26 13.75 17.86
C TYR A 540 -0.92 13.00 16.71
N ASN A 541 -2.06 12.37 17.00
CA ASN A 541 -2.78 11.48 16.11
C ASN A 541 -4.27 11.77 16.15
N PHE A 542 -4.87 12.00 14.98
CA PHE A 542 -6.31 12.21 14.84
C PHE A 542 -7.10 10.94 15.19
N LEU A 543 -6.64 9.76 14.78
CA LEU A 543 -7.35 8.50 15.01
C LEU A 543 -6.61 7.62 16.03
N PRO A 544 -6.52 8.04 17.30
CA PRO A 544 -5.82 7.29 18.33
C PRO A 544 -6.51 5.96 18.60
N TYR A 545 -5.75 4.97 19.08
CA TYR A 545 -6.29 3.70 19.54
C TYR A 545 -6.99 3.88 20.90
N VAL A 546 -8.29 4.16 20.87
CA VAL A 546 -9.09 4.41 22.09
C VAL A 546 -9.22 3.16 22.96
N ASP A 547 -9.10 1.97 22.37
CA ASP A 547 -9.14 0.70 23.08
C ASP A 547 -7.94 0.48 24.00
N LEU A 548 -6.80 1.16 23.78
CA LEU A 548 -5.68 1.13 24.73
C LEU A 548 -6.07 1.69 26.09
N HIS A 549 -6.97 2.68 26.11
CA HIS A 549 -7.45 3.34 27.33
C HIS A 549 -8.66 2.62 27.92
N GLU A 550 -9.56 2.11 27.06
CA GLU A 550 -10.73 1.35 27.51
C GLU A 550 -10.33 -0.01 28.09
N ASN A 551 -9.38 -0.69 27.45
CA ASN A 551 -8.98 -2.07 27.72
C ASN A 551 -7.50 -2.19 28.07
N CYS A 552 -6.95 -1.22 28.80
CA CYS A 552 -5.58 -1.29 29.33
C CYS A 552 -5.34 -2.61 30.08
N ASN A 553 -4.12 -3.15 30.01
CA ASN A 553 -3.82 -4.44 30.63
C ASN A 553 -3.46 -4.33 32.11
N ILE A 554 -2.98 -3.16 32.55
CA ILE A 554 -2.58 -2.88 33.93
C ILE A 554 -3.24 -1.58 34.36
N GLY A 555 -3.78 -1.54 35.58
CA GLY A 555 -4.46 -0.36 36.11
C GLY A 555 -5.97 -0.35 35.84
N LYS A 556 -6.59 0.83 35.94
CA LYS A 556 -8.03 1.00 35.90
C LYS A 556 -8.52 1.15 34.46
N LYS A 557 -9.41 0.26 34.02
CA LYS A 557 -10.16 0.40 32.76
C LYS A 557 -11.08 1.62 32.82
N ARG A 558 -11.11 2.44 31.77
CA ARG A 558 -11.90 3.68 31.70
C ARG A 558 -12.86 3.65 30.54
N SER A 559 -14.10 4.08 30.76
CA SER A 559 -15.11 4.18 29.71
C SER A 559 -14.92 5.39 28.79
N VAL A 560 -13.74 5.51 28.17
CA VAL A 560 -13.40 6.62 27.28
C VAL A 560 -14.28 6.62 26.02
N CYS A 561 -14.71 5.44 25.55
CA CYS A 561 -15.61 5.33 24.41
C CYS A 561 -17.00 5.91 24.72
N ALA A 562 -17.39 6.03 26.00
CA ALA A 562 -18.62 6.70 26.38
C ALA A 562 -18.61 8.18 25.99
N LEU A 563 -17.47 8.87 26.08
CA LEU A 563 -17.33 10.29 25.72
C LEU A 563 -17.60 10.55 24.23
N ILE A 564 -17.23 9.61 23.36
CA ILE A 564 -17.55 9.66 21.93
C ILE A 564 -19.08 9.62 21.75
N TRP A 565 -19.76 8.75 22.47
CA TRP A 565 -21.20 8.64 22.39
C TRP A 565 -21.92 9.79 23.11
N ASP A 566 -21.35 10.36 24.17
CA ASP A 566 -21.89 11.58 24.79
C ASP A 566 -21.93 12.74 23.78
N TYR A 567 -20.89 12.86 22.96
CA TYR A 567 -20.88 13.80 21.86
C TYR A 567 -21.98 13.51 20.82
N VAL A 568 -22.17 12.24 20.45
CA VAL A 568 -23.23 11.83 19.51
C VAL A 568 -24.62 12.18 20.06
N GLU A 569 -24.87 11.89 21.34
CA GLU A 569 -26.13 12.21 22.02
C GLU A 569 -26.38 13.71 22.10
N ALA A 570 -25.37 14.48 22.51
CA ALA A 570 -25.46 15.94 22.62
C ALA A 570 -25.72 16.63 21.26
N ASN A 571 -25.44 15.94 20.16
CA ASN A 571 -25.63 16.42 18.79
C ASN A 571 -26.62 15.55 18.00
N ALA A 572 -27.49 14.80 18.67
CA ALA A 572 -28.37 13.82 18.03
C ALA A 572 -29.23 14.45 16.92
N ASP A 573 -29.74 15.67 17.11
CA ASP A 573 -30.56 16.37 16.11
C ASP A 573 -29.80 16.71 14.82
N ARG A 574 -28.47 16.78 14.89
CA ARG A 574 -27.59 17.10 13.75
C ARG A 574 -26.99 15.85 13.11
N ILE A 575 -26.77 14.82 13.91
CA ILE A 575 -26.08 13.59 13.50
C ILE A 575 -27.08 12.52 13.08
N VAL A 576 -28.19 12.37 13.81
CA VAL A 576 -29.14 11.26 13.67
C VAL A 576 -30.33 11.70 12.83
N THR A 577 -30.34 11.31 11.55
CA THR A 577 -31.32 11.77 10.56
C THR A 577 -32.33 10.68 10.19
N GLU A 578 -33.49 11.09 9.65
CA GLU A 578 -34.50 10.19 9.08
C GLU A 578 -34.12 9.72 7.66
N ARG A 579 -33.31 10.51 6.97
CA ARG A 579 -32.71 10.17 5.68
C ARG A 579 -31.32 9.64 5.97
N PHE A 580 -31.07 8.37 5.67
CA PHE A 580 -29.76 7.71 5.80
C PHE A 580 -28.74 8.26 4.79
N ASP A 581 -28.56 9.57 4.80
CA ASP A 581 -27.73 10.28 3.83
C ASP A 581 -26.27 10.12 4.25
N PRO A 582 -25.39 9.56 3.39
CA PRO A 582 -23.96 9.61 3.63
C PRO A 582 -23.48 11.06 3.58
N PHE A 583 -23.20 11.64 4.76
CA PHE A 583 -22.53 12.94 4.88
C PHE A 583 -21.17 12.98 4.15
#